data_AF-A0A150LH54-F1
#
_entry.id   AF-A0A150LH54-F1
#
_cell.length_a   1.000
_cell.length_b   1.000
_cell.length_c   1.000
_cell.angle_alpha   90.00
_cell.angle_beta   90.00
_cell.angle_gamma   90.00
#
_symmetry.space_group_name_H-M   'P 1'
#
loop_
_entity.id
_entity.type
_entity.pdbx_description
1 polymer ?
#
loop_
_entity_poly.entity_id
_entity_poly.type
_entity_poly.pdbx_seq_one_letter_code
_entity_poly.pdbx_strand_id
1 'polypeptide(L)' 'MIRELYQKGWTQTAIAKETGFDRKTIRKYLKEDKLPERKVSEKKQTRSL' A
#
# COMPACT_ATOMS: atom_id res chain seq x y z
N MET A 1 8.44 1.29 7.59
CA MET A 1 7.34 2.11 8.15
C MET A 1 6.09 1.30 8.58
N ILE A 2 5.07 1.02 7.73
CA ILE A 2 3.83 0.32 8.18
C ILE A 2 4.13 -1.07 8.76
N ARG A 3 4.94 -1.87 8.06
CA ARG A 3 5.35 -3.22 8.52
C ARG A 3 6.15 -3.18 9.82
N GLU A 4 7.07 -2.23 9.97
CA GLU A 4 7.86 -2.08 11.19
C GLU A 4 6.98 -1.73 12.40
N LEU A 5 6.03 -0.81 12.25
CA LEU A 5 5.09 -0.49 13.32
C LEU A 5 4.24 -1.71 13.70
N TYR A 6 3.78 -2.46 12.71
CA TYR A 6 3.03 -3.69 12.94
C TYR A 6 3.87 -4.78 13.63
N GLN A 7 5.15 -4.95 13.25
CA GLN A 7 6.09 -5.85 13.90
C GLN A 7 6.41 -5.43 15.35
N LYS A 8 6.37 -4.13 15.66
CA LYS A 8 6.43 -3.60 17.03
C LYS A 8 5.14 -3.85 17.84
N GLY A 9 4.16 -4.56 17.29
CA GLY A 9 2.90 -4.90 17.94
C GLY A 9 1.81 -3.83 17.83
N TRP A 10 2.00 -2.80 16.99
CA TRP A 10 1.00 -1.75 16.84
C TRP A 10 -0.21 -2.25 16.05
N THR A 11 -1.40 -1.84 16.48
CA THR A 11 -2.63 -2.16 15.76
C THR A 11 -2.74 -1.35 14.46
N GLN A 12 -3.42 -1.90 13.46
CA GLN A 12 -3.66 -1.19 12.19
C GLN A 12 -4.33 0.17 12.40
N THR A 13 -5.15 0.32 13.44
CA THR A 13 -5.83 1.59 13.78
C THR A 13 -4.85 2.62 14.33
N ALA A 14 -3.90 2.20 15.17
CA ALA A 14 -2.85 3.09 15.68
C ALA A 14 -1.94 3.54 14.53
N ILE A 15 -1.57 2.63 13.65
CA ILE A 15 -0.78 2.93 12.45
C ILE A 15 -1.54 3.91 11.54
N ALA A 16 -2.85 3.75 11.35
CA ALA A 16 -3.67 4.67 10.55
C ALA A 16 -3.66 6.10 11.11
N LYS A 17 -3.78 6.23 12.44
CA LYS A 17 -3.75 7.54 13.11
C LYS A 17 -2.37 8.19 13.02
N GLU A 18 -1.31 7.41 13.20
CA GLU A 18 0.07 7.89 13.18
C GLU A 18 0.53 8.30 11.77
N THR A 19 0.19 7.48 10.78
CA THR A 19 0.69 7.64 9.41
C THR A 19 -0.26 8.43 8.50
N GLY A 20 -1.50 8.66 8.93
CA GLY A 20 -2.56 9.25 8.11
C GLY A 20 -3.06 8.35 6.98
N PHE A 21 -2.58 7.11 6.88
CA PHE A 21 -3.04 6.17 5.85
C PHE A 21 -4.39 5.54 6.21
N ASP A 22 -5.20 5.33 5.19
CA ASP A 22 -6.41 4.52 5.28
C ASP A 22 -6.04 3.07 5.70
N ARG A 23 -6.87 2.50 6.56
CA ARG A 23 -6.77 1.12 7.03
C ARG A 23 -6.71 0.11 5.88
N LYS A 24 -7.37 0.39 4.74
CA LYS A 24 -7.28 -0.46 3.53
C LYS A 24 -5.87 -0.48 2.94
N THR A 25 -5.18 0.66 2.97
CA THR A 25 -3.80 0.80 2.51
C THR A 25 -2.89 0.03 3.45
N ILE A 26 -3.06 0.18 4.76
CA ILE A 26 -2.32 -0.58 5.75
C ILE A 26 -2.52 -2.08 5.55
N ARG A 27 -3.77 -2.54 5.39
CA ARG A 27 -4.07 -3.96 5.10
C ARG A 27 -3.38 -4.46 3.83
N LYS A 28 -3.37 -3.65 2.76
CA LYS A 28 -2.67 -3.98 1.51
C LYS A 28 -1.17 -4.17 1.74
N TYR A 29 -0.54 -3.22 2.44
CA TYR A 29 0.90 -3.25 2.77
C TYR A 29 1.30 -4.38 3.73
N LEU A 30 0.36 -4.88 4.55
CA LEU A 30 0.59 -6.04 5.41
C LEU A 30 0.42 -7.37 4.65
N LYS A 31 -0.56 -7.44 3.74
CA LYS A 31 -0.88 -8.65 2.98
C LYS A 31 0.13 -8.93 1.87
N GLU A 32 0.60 -7.90 1.19
CA GLU A 32 1.60 -8.05 0.13
C GLU A 32 3.01 -8.04 0.76
N ASP A 33 3.81 -9.06 0.44
CA ASP A 33 5.18 -9.17 0.94
C ASP A 33 6.13 -8.16 0.29
N LYS A 34 5.71 -7.63 -0.85
CA LYS A 34 6.33 -6.53 -1.58
C LYS A 34 5.42 -5.31 -1.58
N LEU A 35 6.03 -4.13 -1.65
CA LEU A 35 5.31 -2.88 -1.90
C LEU A 35 4.42 -3.05 -3.13
N PRO A 36 3.19 -2.52 -3.14
CA PRO A 36 2.35 -2.61 -4.31
C PRO A 36 3.06 -1.93 -5.47
N GLU A 37 3.54 -2.73 -6.41
CA GLU A 37 3.98 -2.21 -7.70
C GLU A 37 2.79 -1.46 -8.26
N ARG A 38 2.96 -0.13 -8.44
CA ARG A 38 1.98 0.64 -9.18
C ARG A 38 1.94 -0.03 -10.55
N LYS A 39 0.86 -0.75 -10.84
CA LYS A 39 0.55 -1.16 -12.20
C LYS A 39 0.47 0.13 -13.00
N VAL A 40 1.56 0.46 -13.67
CA VAL A 40 1.54 1.47 -14.71
C VAL A 40 0.60 0.86 -15.72
N SER A 41 -0.64 1.37 -15.75
CA SER A 41 -1.54 1.12 -16.85
C SER A 41 -0.75 1.50 -18.09
N GLU A 42 -0.19 0.53 -18.80
CA GLU A 42 0.26 0.70 -20.18
C GLU A 42 -0.95 1.27 -20.91
N LYS A 43 -0.95 2.60 -21.07
CA LYS A 43 -1.91 3.26 -21.94
C LYS A 43 -1.71 2.57 -23.27
N LYS A 44 -2.69 1.78 -23.67
CA LYS A 44 -2.82 1.20 -25.00
C LYS A 44 -2.31 2.26 -25.98
N GLN A 45 -1.17 1.98 -26.61
CA GLN A 45 -0.62 2.80 -27.66
C GLN A 45 -1.66 2.78 -28.77
N THR A 46 -2.52 3.80 -28.74
CA THR A 46 -3.60 4.00 -29.69
C THR A 46 -2.97 4.12 -31.07
N ARG A 47 -3.32 3.17 -31.94
CA ARG A 47 -3.33 3.22 -33.42
C ARG A 47 -2.52 4.38 -34.03
N SER A 48 -1.35 4.07 -34.61
CA SER A 48 -0.83 4.85 -35.72
C SER A 48 -1.63 4.49 -36.97
N LEU A 49 -2.12 5.55 -37.64
CA LEU A 49 -2.65 5.56 -39.01
C LEU A 49 -1.60 5.13 -40.03
#